data_AF-A0A8H4B2C4-F1
#
_entry.id   AF-A0A8H4B2C4-F1
#
_cell.length_a   1.000
_cell.length_b   1.000
_cell.length_c   1.000
_cell.angle_alpha   90.00
_cell.angle_beta   90.00
_cell.angle_gamma   90.00
#
_symmetry.space_group_name_H-M   'P 1'
#
loop_
_entity.id
_entity.type
_entity.pdbx_description
1 polymer ?
#
loop_
_entity_poly.entity_id
_entity_poly.type
_entity_poly.pdbx_seq_one_letter_code
_entity_poly.pdbx_strand_id
1 'polypeptide(L)'
;MGSQDIIHDCSADAITRDIEVVTLKLVTFVDNINKDILDTRYLKNKSVSCSSAQLKHDLADKNKNFSSALHIQLNDKLSANTKFNLVINNYCTSEH
;
A
#
# COMPACT_ATOMS: atom_id res chain seq x y z
N MET A 1 17.97 8.85 -30.74
CA MET A 1 17.74 7.39 -30.88
C MET A 1 18.44 6.72 -29.72
N GLY A 2 17.82 6.12 -28.71
CA GLY A 2 16.47 6.10 -28.17
C GLY A 2 16.68 5.58 -26.74
N SER A 3 16.17 6.29 -25.73
CA SER A 3 16.27 5.81 -24.34
C SER A 3 15.42 4.55 -24.25
N GLN A 4 16.02 3.43 -23.88
CA GLN A 4 15.24 2.25 -23.53
C GLN A 4 14.65 2.54 -22.15
N ASP A 5 13.40 2.98 -22.15
CA ASP A 5 12.59 3.00 -20.94
C ASP A 5 12.46 1.54 -20.50
N ILE A 6 13.18 1.17 -19.44
CA ILE A 6 12.97 -0.10 -18.76
C ILE A 6 11.63 0.03 -18.05
N ILE A 7 10.57 -0.26 -18.78
CA ILE A 7 9.28 -0.57 -18.20
C ILE A 7 9.53 -1.84 -17.40
N HIS A 8 9.63 -1.72 -16.08
CA HIS A 8 9.44 -2.86 -15.18
C HIS A 8 7.99 -3.30 -15.34
N ASP A 9 7.79 -4.10 -16.38
CA ASP A 9 6.54 -4.75 -16.64
C ASP A 9 6.23 -5.64 -15.43
N CYS A 10 5.06 -5.37 -14.86
CA CYS A 10 4.48 -6.15 -13.78
C CYS A 10 3.59 -7.26 -14.37
N SER A 11 3.68 -7.51 -15.68
CA SER A 11 3.04 -8.63 -16.36
C SER A 11 3.75 -9.94 -16.03
N ALA A 12 2.93 -10.97 -15.99
CA ALA A 12 3.21 -12.29 -15.46
C ALA A 12 4.35 -12.98 -16.20
N ASP A 13 5.51 -13.10 -15.54
CA ASP A 13 6.40 -14.23 -15.77
C ASP A 13 6.93 -14.71 -14.43
N ALA A 14 6.70 -16.01 -14.20
CA ALA A 14 7.03 -16.72 -12.97
C ALA A 14 8.55 -16.85 -12.82
N ILE A 15 9.20 -15.81 -12.32
CA ILE A 15 10.55 -15.88 -11.75
C ILE A 15 10.54 -14.99 -10.52
N THR A 16 10.85 -15.60 -9.38
CA THR A 16 11.00 -15.07 -8.02
C THR A 16 11.61 -13.65 -7.99
N ARG A 17 10.81 -12.62 -8.28
CA ARG A 17 11.14 -11.25 -7.93
C ARG A 17 10.80 -11.09 -6.45
N ASP A 18 11.72 -10.49 -5.70
CA ASP A 18 11.57 -10.26 -4.27
C ASP A 18 10.14 -9.79 -3.98
N ILE A 19 9.39 -10.61 -3.25
CA ILE A 19 8.08 -10.22 -2.77
C ILE A 19 8.35 -9.15 -1.72
N GLU A 20 8.33 -7.89 -2.14
CA GLU A 20 8.52 -6.79 -1.22
C GLU A 20 7.29 -6.70 -0.32
N VAL A 21 7.53 -6.87 0.98
CA VAL A 21 6.52 -6.81 2.04
C VAL A 21 6.95 -5.78 3.05
N VAL A 22 6.06 -4.85 3.37
CA VAL A 22 6.23 -3.95 4.51
C VAL A 22 5.16 -4.23 5.54
N THR A 23 5.56 -4.31 6.80
CA THR A 23 4.64 -4.43 7.94
C THR A 23 4.74 -3.17 8.78
N LEU A 24 3.64 -2.42 8.83
CA LEU A 24 3.50 -1.23 9.67
C LEU A 24 2.83 -1.63 10.98
N LYS A 25 3.50 -1.35 12.10
CA LYS A 25 2.95 -1.55 13.45
C LYS A 25 2.34 -0.25 13.92
N LEU A 26 1.02 -0.21 14.04
CA LEU A 26 0.25 1.00 14.29
C LEU A 26 -0.49 0.93 15.63
N VAL A 27 -0.80 2.09 16.19
CA VAL A 27 -1.65 2.25 17.38
C VAL A 27 -2.66 3.36 17.12
N THR A 28 -3.93 3.12 17.44
CA THR A 28 -4.97 4.15 17.34
C THR A 28 -4.93 5.10 18.53
N PHE A 29 -5.17 6.39 18.30
CA PHE A 29 -5.22 7.40 19.37
C PHE A 29 -6.64 7.77 19.81
N VAL A 30 -7.66 7.46 18.98
CA VAL A 30 -9.06 7.77 19.23
C VAL A 30 -9.94 6.58 18.87
N ASP A 31 -11.19 6.59 19.34
CA ASP A 31 -12.18 5.55 19.03
C ASP A 31 -12.73 5.68 17.61
N ASN A 32 -13.36 4.59 17.15
CA ASN A 32 -14.08 4.51 15.89
C ASN A 32 -13.22 4.71 14.63
N ILE A 33 -11.92 4.39 14.71
CA ILE A 33 -11.04 4.42 13.55
C ILE A 33 -11.41 3.29 12.60
N ASN A 34 -11.73 3.65 11.35
CA ASN A 34 -12.12 2.70 10.32
C ASN A 34 -11.39 2.91 8.97
N LYS A 35 -10.50 3.90 8.91
CA LYS A 35 -9.74 4.25 7.72
C LYS A 35 -8.31 4.59 8.12
N ASP A 36 -7.37 4.19 7.27
CA ASP A 36 -5.99 4.66 7.31
C ASP A 36 -5.63 5.31 5.96
N ILE A 37 -4.75 6.30 6.00
CA ILE A 37 -4.27 7.03 4.82
C ILE A 37 -2.75 7.09 4.89
N LEU A 38 -2.09 6.50 3.90
CA LEU A 38 -0.64 6.48 3.82
C LEU A 38 -0.17 7.29 2.60
N ASP A 39 0.88 8.07 2.78
CA ASP A 39 1.57 8.70 1.66
C ASP A 39 2.35 7.64 0.88
N THR A 40 2.07 7.53 -0.43
CA THR A 40 2.78 6.58 -1.30
C THR A 40 3.31 7.28 -2.53
N ARG A 41 4.55 6.96 -2.92
CA ARG A 41 5.17 7.53 -4.12
C ARG A 41 5.75 6.41 -4.97
N TYR A 42 5.37 6.37 -6.24
CA TYR A 42 5.82 5.35 -7.20
C TYR A 42 5.57 3.91 -6.73
N LEU A 43 4.51 3.70 -5.94
CA LEU A 43 4.10 2.38 -5.49
C LEU A 43 2.94 1.88 -6.34
N LYS A 44 3.14 0.73 -6.97
CA LYS A 44 2.04 -0.13 -7.43
C LYS A 44 1.84 -1.20 -6.37
N ASN A 45 0.80 -1.10 -5.56
CA ASN A 45 0.49 -2.12 -4.55
C ASN A 45 -0.58 -3.09 -5.09
N LYS A 46 -0.43 -4.38 -4.76
CA LYS A 46 -1.40 -5.42 -5.17
C LYS A 46 -2.34 -5.83 -4.05
N SER A 47 -1.89 -5.78 -2.79
CA SER A 47 -2.76 -6.08 -1.65
C SER A 47 -2.32 -5.42 -0.35
N VAL A 48 -3.32 -5.11 0.47
CA VAL A 48 -3.17 -4.66 1.85
C VAL A 48 -3.97 -5.61 2.73
N SER A 49 -3.42 -6.05 3.86
CA SER A 49 -4.11 -6.91 4.82
C SER A 49 -3.87 -6.50 6.27
N CYS A 50 -4.81 -6.84 7.13
CA CYS A 50 -4.73 -6.70 8.58
C CYS A 50 -5.23 -7.99 9.22
N SER A 51 -4.50 -8.53 10.20
CA SER A 51 -4.86 -9.77 10.89
C SER A 51 -5.23 -10.91 9.92
N SER A 52 -4.44 -11.08 8.85
CA SER A 52 -4.65 -12.02 7.73
C SER A 52 -5.85 -11.76 6.80
N ALA A 53 -6.73 -10.81 7.13
CA ALA A 53 -7.84 -10.42 6.26
C ALA A 53 -7.42 -9.35 5.25
N GLN A 54 -7.77 -9.52 3.97
CA GLN A 54 -7.52 -8.53 2.94
C GLN A 54 -8.43 -7.31 3.13
N LEU A 55 -7.86 -6.13 2.96
CA LEU A 55 -8.54 -4.84 3.13
C LEU A 55 -8.87 -4.22 1.77
N LYS A 56 -10.03 -3.54 1.72
CA LYS A 56 -10.36 -2.67 0.58
C LYS A 56 -9.44 -1.46 0.62
N HIS A 57 -8.87 -1.11 -0.53
CA HIS A 57 -7.99 0.03 -0.64
C HIS A 57 -8.03 0.61 -2.05
N ASP A 58 -7.62 1.87 -2.16
CA ASP A 58 -7.54 2.60 -3.42
C ASP A 58 -6.39 3.61 -3.38
N LEU A 59 -5.77 3.86 -4.54
CA LEU A 59 -4.76 4.90 -4.71
C LEU A 59 -5.44 6.14 -5.29
N ALA A 60 -5.44 7.23 -4.53
CA ALA A 60 -5.96 8.49 -5.01
C ALA A 60 -5.17 8.99 -6.24
N ASP A 61 -5.88 9.71 -7.13
CA ASP A 61 -5.31 10.30 -8.33
C ASP A 61 -4.05 11.12 -8.01
N LYS A 62 -3.05 10.99 -8.88
CA LYS A 62 -1.75 11.64 -8.72
C LYS A 62 -1.93 13.15 -8.80
N ASN A 63 -1.75 13.85 -7.68
CA ASN A 63 -1.67 15.31 -7.67
C ASN A 63 -0.28 15.71 -8.20
N LYS A 64 -0.17 16.70 -9.09
CA LYS A 64 1.14 17.12 -9.65
C LYS A 64 2.16 17.53 -8.58
N ASN A 65 1.71 17.93 -7.40
CA ASN A 65 2.57 18.40 -6.30
C ASN A 65 2.68 17.40 -5.14
N PHE A 66 1.80 16.40 -5.07
CA PHE A 66 1.76 15.44 -3.96
C PHE A 66 1.73 14.02 -4.52
N SER A 67 2.43 13.12 -3.85
CA SER A 67 2.40 11.70 -4.18
C SER A 67 0.98 11.13 -4.07
N SER A 68 0.75 9.88 -4.48
CA SER A 68 -0.59 9.28 -4.38
C SER A 68 -0.89 8.88 -2.94
N ALA A 69 -2.07 9.26 -2.42
CA ALA A 69 -2.51 8.79 -1.12
C ALA A 69 -3.10 7.38 -1.25
N LEU A 70 -2.61 6.43 -0.46
CA LEU A 70 -3.19 5.09 -0.34
C LEU A 70 -4.27 5.12 0.73
N HIS A 71 -5.53 5.05 0.31
CA HIS A 71 -6.69 4.97 1.20
C HIS A 71 -6.96 3.51 1.54
N ILE A 72 -7.00 3.17 2.82
CA ILE A 72 -7.23 1.79 3.31
C ILE A 72 -8.47 1.79 4.19
N GLN A 73 -9.43 0.94 3.88
CA GLN A 73 -10.61 0.72 4.72
C GLN A 73 -10.37 -0.47 5.65
N LEU A 74 -10.47 -0.24 6.96
CA LEU A 74 -10.40 -1.30 7.95
C LEU A 74 -11.73 -2.07 7.97
N ASN A 75 -11.65 -3.38 8.24
CA ASN A 75 -12.84 -4.25 8.30
C ASN A 75 -13.74 -3.92 9.50
N ASP A 76 -13.11 -3.56 10.62
CA ASP A 76 -13.78 -3.22 11.86
C ASP A 76 -13.42 -1.81 12.31
N LYS A 77 -14.31 -1.20 13.10
CA LYS A 77 -14.01 0.04 13.81
C LYS A 77 -13.13 -0.28 15.02
N LEU A 78 -11.92 0.28 15.03
CA LEU A 78 -10.98 0.11 16.12
C LEU A 78 -11.22 1.14 17.22
N SER A 79 -11.16 0.71 18.47
CA SER A 79 -11.21 1.58 19.66
C SER A 79 -9.87 2.30 19.85
N ALA A 80 -9.82 3.32 20.70
CA ALA A 80 -8.60 4.02 21.09
C ALA A 80 -7.58 3.05 21.72
N ASN A 81 -6.30 3.31 21.53
CA ASN A 81 -5.16 2.53 22.01
C ASN A 81 -5.11 1.08 21.49
N THR A 82 -5.81 0.78 20.40
CA THR A 82 -5.74 -0.53 19.73
C THR A 82 -4.47 -0.63 18.91
N LYS A 83 -3.70 -1.70 19.12
CA LYS A 83 -2.53 -2.03 18.30
C LYS A 83 -2.93 -2.94 17.17
N PHE A 84 -2.45 -2.66 15.96
CA PHE A 84 -2.71 -3.49 14.78
C PHE A 84 -1.54 -3.42 13.80
N ASN A 85 -1.46 -4.42 12.92
CA ASN A 85 -0.44 -4.50 11.89
C ASN A 85 -1.09 -4.37 10.52
N LEU A 86 -0.63 -3.41 9.72
CA LEU A 86 -0.93 -3.37 8.29
C LEU A 86 0.21 -4.03 7.54
N VAL A 87 -0.14 -4.97 6.67
CA VAL A 87 0.80 -5.66 5.79
C VAL A 87 0.49 -5.24 4.36
N ILE A 88 1.46 -4.65 3.69
CA ILE A 88 1.37 -4.30 2.26
C ILE A 88 2.26 -5.29 1.52
N ASN A 89 1.65 -6.10 0.65
CA ASN A 89 2.35 -7.17 -0.07
C ASN A 89 2.44 -6.87 -1.55
N ASN A 90 3.45 -7.47 -2.17
CA ASN A 90 3.65 -7.47 -3.63
C ASN A 90 3.60 -6.05 -4.20
N TYR A 91 4.22 -5.10 -3.50
CA TYR A 91 4.40 -3.77 -4.05
C TYR A 91 5.59 -3.78 -5.01
N CYS A 92 5.57 -2.88 -5.98
CA CYS A 92 6.72 -2.61 -6.83
C CYS A 92 6.99 -1.11 -6.81
N THR A 93 8.27 -0.77 -6.63
CA THR A 93 8.77 0.57 -6.88
C THR A 93 8.98 0.76 -8.38
N SER A 94 8.61 1.92 -8.93
CA SER A 94 9.00 2.31 -10.29
C SER A 94 10.05 3.41 -10.22
N GLU A 95 11.06 3.34 -11.09
CA GLU A 95 12.00 4.46 -11.24
C GLU A 95 11.31 5.70 -11.83
N HIS A 96 11.95 6.85 -11.60
CA HIS A 96 11.49 8.19 -11.94
C HIS A 96 11.62 8.53 -13.42
#